data_AF-M3CXZ1-F1
#
_entry.id   AF-M3CXZ1-F1
#
_cell.length_a   1.000
_cell.length_b   1.000
_cell.length_c   1.000
_cell.angle_alpha   90.00
_cell.angle_beta   90.00
_cell.angle_gamma   90.00
#
_symmetry.space_group_name_H-M   'P 1'
#
loop_
_entity.id
_entity.type
_entity.pdbx_description
1 polymer ?
#
loop_
_entity_poly.entity_id
_entity_poly.type
_entity_poly.pdbx_seq_one_letter_code
_entity_poly.pdbx_strand_id
1 'polypeptide(L)'
;MRPLLTPAKPLYSGTCFIEIALSADDHDCQASVTAIGSGTLMVVAPSKGIIVHRYADGHVCGYVALNKPEEWMRSIDFGDPAAGFRRLADEFHGWSPLLTAFVTESDAEPWHRPIYALPVGLTWDRLPSVTLVGDAAHLMSPFAGEGANLAMFDGADLAHKLVEQSDTEAALAAYEERLFPRSSDSAGRSAQNLKVFFGADLGPIRLS
;
A
#
# COMPACT_ATOMS: atom_id res chain seq x y z
N MET A 1 -13.38 -1.88 17.12
CA MET A 1 -12.63 -1.11 18.15
C MET A 1 -12.58 0.38 17.85
N ARG A 2 -12.11 0.84 16.67
CA ARG A 2 -12.11 2.29 16.30
C ARG A 2 -13.42 3.07 16.57
N PRO A 3 -14.64 2.50 16.36
CA PRO A 3 -15.90 3.21 16.63
C PRO A 3 -16.12 3.64 18.09
N LEU A 4 -15.31 3.16 19.04
CA LEU A 4 -15.36 3.64 20.43
C LEU A 4 -14.81 5.07 20.57
N LEU A 5 -13.88 5.47 19.69
CA LEU A 5 -13.18 6.76 19.76
C LEU A 5 -13.57 7.71 18.63
N THR A 6 -13.82 7.18 17.43
CA THR A 6 -14.15 8.02 16.27
C THR A 6 -15.06 7.30 15.27
N PRO A 7 -16.03 8.01 14.67
CA PRO A 7 -16.83 7.47 13.58
C PRO A 7 -16.08 7.39 12.25
N ALA A 8 -14.84 7.90 12.17
CA ALA A 8 -14.05 7.94 10.94
C ALA A 8 -13.89 6.54 10.33
N LYS A 9 -14.18 6.45 9.03
CA LYS A 9 -14.03 5.23 8.24
C LYS A 9 -12.92 5.42 7.21
N PRO A 10 -12.15 4.37 6.89
CA PRO A 10 -11.23 4.42 5.77
C PRO A 10 -12.00 4.69 4.48
N LEU A 11 -11.44 5.55 3.64
CA LEU A 11 -11.96 5.89 2.31
C LEU A 11 -11.07 5.23 1.26
N TYR A 12 -11.70 4.68 0.23
CA TYR A 12 -10.98 4.13 -0.90
C TYR A 12 -10.21 5.24 -1.60
N SER A 13 -8.92 5.02 -1.87
CA SER A 13 -8.05 6.05 -2.46
C SER A 13 -8.26 6.24 -3.96
N GLY A 14 -9.04 5.35 -4.60
CA GLY A 14 -9.14 5.28 -6.06
C GLY A 14 -8.09 4.37 -6.70
N THR A 15 -7.17 3.78 -5.91
CA THR A 15 -6.10 2.89 -6.40
C THR A 15 -6.30 1.48 -5.85
N CYS A 16 -6.18 0.47 -6.70
CA CYS A 16 -6.18 -0.94 -6.30
C CYS A 16 -4.88 -1.60 -6.73
N PHE A 17 -4.37 -2.48 -5.88
CA PHE A 17 -3.30 -3.41 -6.21
C PHE A 17 -3.86 -4.79 -6.52
N ILE A 18 -3.23 -5.47 -7.47
CA ILE A 18 -3.44 -6.89 -7.71
C ILE A 18 -2.08 -7.55 -7.60
N GLU A 19 -1.99 -8.58 -6.75
CA GLU A 19 -0.77 -9.35 -6.61
C GLU A 19 -0.43 -10.08 -7.91
N ILE A 20 0.86 -10.03 -8.25
CA ILE A 20 1.46 -10.78 -9.35
C ILE A 20 2.72 -11.45 -8.83
N ALA A 21 2.98 -12.64 -9.34
CA ALA A 21 4.17 -13.43 -9.09
C ALA A 21 4.62 -14.12 -10.37
N LEU A 22 5.91 -14.42 -10.43
CA LEU A 22 6.48 -15.36 -11.39
C LEU A 22 7.37 -16.34 -10.64
N SER A 23 7.21 -17.63 -10.93
CA SER A 23 8.13 -18.67 -10.49
C SER A 23 9.55 -18.46 -11.05
N ALA A 24 10.55 -18.82 -10.24
CA ALA A 24 11.95 -18.79 -10.64
C ALA A 24 12.29 -19.77 -11.77
N ASP A 25 11.47 -20.82 -11.94
CA ASP A 25 11.66 -21.89 -12.92
C ASP A 25 10.97 -21.61 -14.27
N ASP A 26 10.26 -20.49 -14.39
CA ASP A 26 9.60 -20.11 -15.64
C ASP A 26 10.61 -19.55 -16.66
N HIS A 27 10.98 -20.40 -17.62
CA HIS A 27 11.92 -20.07 -18.68
C HIS A 27 11.37 -19.03 -19.67
N ASP A 28 10.06 -18.94 -19.87
CA ASP A 28 9.46 -18.03 -20.84
C ASP A 28 9.54 -16.57 -20.35
N CYS A 29 9.63 -16.37 -19.04
CA CYS A 29 9.76 -15.06 -18.40
C CYS A 29 11.20 -14.61 -18.10
N GLN A 30 12.22 -15.39 -18.49
CA GLN A 30 13.60 -15.15 -18.07
C GLN A 30 14.12 -13.76 -18.49
N ALA A 31 13.71 -13.27 -19.66
CA ALA A 31 14.06 -11.92 -20.12
C ALA A 31 13.46 -10.82 -19.23
N SER A 32 12.20 -10.98 -18.81
CA SER A 32 11.49 -10.06 -17.91
C SER A 32 12.15 -10.05 -16.53
N VAL A 33 12.39 -11.23 -15.94
CA VAL A 33 13.09 -11.38 -14.65
C VAL A 33 14.49 -10.75 -14.70
N THR A 34 15.22 -10.93 -15.80
CA THR A 34 16.56 -10.32 -15.98
C THR A 34 16.50 -8.80 -16.01
N ALA A 35 15.44 -8.21 -16.59
CA ALA A 35 15.26 -6.77 -16.65
C ALA A 35 15.08 -6.11 -15.26
N ILE A 36 14.68 -6.87 -14.23
CA ILE A 36 14.58 -6.38 -12.85
C ILE A 36 15.97 -6.12 -12.25
N GLY A 37 16.98 -6.89 -12.65
CA GLY A 37 18.27 -6.95 -11.97
C GLY A 37 18.21 -7.74 -10.67
N SER A 38 18.65 -7.15 -9.55
CA SER A 38 18.80 -7.81 -8.24
C SER A 38 17.96 -7.15 -7.12
N GLY A 39 16.84 -6.52 -7.47
CA GLY A 39 16.04 -5.75 -6.52
C GLY A 39 14.64 -5.46 -7.01
N THR A 40 14.20 -4.22 -6.88
CA THR A 40 12.85 -3.79 -7.28
C THR A 40 12.90 -3.04 -8.61
N LEU A 41 12.02 -3.43 -9.52
CA LEU A 41 11.65 -2.66 -10.70
C LEU A 41 10.32 -1.97 -10.43
N MET A 42 10.28 -0.65 -10.61
CA MET A 42 9.05 0.12 -10.57
C MET A 42 8.88 0.84 -11.90
N VAL A 43 7.84 0.50 -12.64
CA VAL A 43 7.44 1.24 -13.85
C VAL A 43 6.05 1.80 -13.61
N VAL A 44 5.95 3.12 -13.60
CA VAL A 44 4.71 3.83 -13.27
C VAL A 44 4.38 4.85 -14.35
N ALA A 45 3.09 5.03 -14.57
CA ALA A 45 2.53 6.03 -15.45
C ALA A 45 1.27 6.60 -14.79
N PRO A 46 0.70 7.71 -15.30
CA PRO A 46 -0.57 8.20 -14.82
C PRO A 46 -1.61 7.07 -14.73
N SER A 47 -2.21 6.92 -13.56
CA SER A 47 -3.25 5.93 -13.24
C SER A 47 -2.86 4.45 -13.25
N LYS A 48 -1.60 4.06 -13.51
CA LYS A 48 -1.21 2.64 -13.55
C LYS A 48 0.28 2.38 -13.33
N GLY A 49 0.62 1.18 -12.88
CA GLY A 49 2.01 0.76 -12.79
C GLY A 49 2.21 -0.72 -12.53
N ILE A 50 3.44 -1.16 -12.71
CA ILE A 50 3.92 -2.51 -12.38
C ILE A 50 5.10 -2.33 -11.43
N ILE A 51 4.99 -2.92 -10.25
CA ILE A 51 6.01 -2.89 -9.20
C ILE A 51 6.35 -4.34 -8.88
N VAL A 52 7.56 -4.77 -9.21
CA VAL A 52 8.00 -6.15 -8.98
C VAL A 52 9.35 -6.18 -8.27
N HIS A 53 9.51 -7.12 -7.35
CA HIS A 53 10.74 -7.36 -6.62
C HIS A 53 11.23 -8.77 -6.89
N ARG A 54 12.51 -8.90 -7.21
CA ARG A 54 13.19 -10.18 -7.36
C ARG A 54 13.94 -10.53 -6.09
N TYR A 55 13.57 -11.66 -5.48
CA TYR A 55 14.23 -12.20 -4.30
C TYR A 55 15.52 -12.94 -4.65
N ALA A 56 16.34 -13.21 -3.64
CA ALA A 56 17.65 -13.85 -3.80
C ALA A 56 17.56 -15.30 -4.34
N ASP A 57 16.44 -15.98 -4.11
CA ASP A 57 16.14 -17.31 -4.65
C ASP A 57 15.63 -17.28 -6.10
N GLY A 58 15.47 -16.09 -6.68
CA GLY A 58 15.01 -15.89 -8.04
C GLY A 58 13.50 -15.67 -8.19
N HIS A 59 12.72 -15.90 -7.13
CA HIS A 59 11.27 -15.66 -7.15
C HIS A 59 10.99 -14.17 -7.38
N VAL A 60 9.98 -13.86 -8.19
CA VAL A 60 9.49 -12.49 -8.37
C VAL A 60 8.09 -12.36 -7.77
N CYS A 61 7.89 -11.36 -6.91
CA CYS A 61 6.56 -10.95 -6.44
C CYS A 61 6.37 -9.46 -6.66
N GLY A 62 5.13 -9.04 -6.81
CA GLY A 62 4.83 -7.65 -7.05
C GLY A 62 3.35 -7.35 -7.12
N TYR A 63 3.08 -6.18 -7.66
CA TYR A 63 1.74 -5.66 -7.83
C TYR A 63 1.57 -5.01 -9.19
N VAL A 64 0.43 -5.27 -9.80
CA VAL A 64 -0.20 -4.34 -10.73
C VAL A 64 -0.93 -3.29 -9.92
N ALA A 65 -0.66 -2.02 -10.19
CA ALA A 65 -1.37 -0.89 -9.61
C ALA A 65 -2.28 -0.24 -10.67
N LEU A 66 -3.55 -0.03 -10.34
CA LEU A 66 -4.52 0.62 -11.22
C LEU A 66 -5.38 1.63 -10.45
N ASN A 67 -5.57 2.81 -11.04
CA ASN A 67 -6.59 3.74 -10.60
C ASN A 67 -7.92 3.44 -11.29
N LYS A 68 -8.82 2.76 -10.58
CA LYS A 68 -10.11 2.30 -11.08
C LYS A 68 -11.16 2.35 -9.96
N PRO A 69 -12.45 2.51 -10.29
CA PRO A 69 -13.51 2.31 -9.31
C PRO A 69 -13.45 0.91 -8.70
N GLU A 70 -13.86 0.77 -7.43
CA GLU A 70 -13.84 -0.51 -6.74
C GLU A 70 -14.77 -1.53 -7.41
N GLU A 71 -15.89 -1.07 -7.94
CA GLU A 71 -16.84 -1.90 -8.70
C GLU A 71 -16.20 -2.46 -9.98
N TRP A 72 -15.34 -1.69 -10.65
CA TRP A 72 -14.61 -2.17 -11.82
C TRP A 72 -13.60 -3.25 -11.43
N MET A 73 -12.86 -3.04 -10.35
CA MET A 73 -11.92 -4.05 -9.83
C MET A 73 -12.63 -5.36 -9.50
N ARG A 74 -13.75 -5.29 -8.77
CA ARG A 74 -14.57 -6.46 -8.43
C ARG A 74 -15.21 -7.15 -9.64
N SER A 75 -15.29 -6.48 -10.78
CA SER A 75 -15.84 -7.07 -12.02
C SER A 75 -14.85 -7.97 -12.76
N ILE A 76 -13.56 -7.95 -12.40
CA ILE A 76 -12.58 -8.87 -12.96
C ILE A 76 -12.83 -10.24 -12.37
N ASP A 77 -13.23 -11.17 -13.23
CA ASP A 77 -13.41 -12.57 -12.87
C ASP A 77 -12.07 -13.30 -12.86
N PHE A 78 -11.76 -13.91 -11.72
CA PHE A 78 -10.59 -14.74 -11.51
C PHE A 78 -10.94 -16.22 -11.31
N GLY A 79 -12.19 -16.64 -11.62
CA GLY A 79 -12.55 -18.04 -11.77
C GLY A 79 -11.76 -18.75 -12.88
N ASP A 80 -11.32 -17.98 -13.88
CA ASP A 80 -10.19 -18.31 -14.77
C ASP A 80 -9.08 -17.27 -14.53
N PRO A 81 -8.06 -17.58 -13.69
CA PRO A 81 -7.00 -16.63 -13.37
C PRO A 81 -6.30 -16.06 -14.60
N ALA A 82 -6.05 -16.89 -15.63
CA ALA A 82 -5.38 -16.48 -16.85
C ALA A 82 -6.24 -15.49 -17.67
N ALA A 83 -7.57 -15.62 -17.66
CA ALA A 83 -8.45 -14.61 -18.25
C ALA A 83 -8.44 -13.29 -17.48
N GLY A 84 -8.49 -13.36 -16.14
CA GLY A 84 -8.43 -12.17 -15.28
C GLY A 84 -7.13 -11.39 -15.44
N PHE A 85 -5.99 -12.08 -15.46
CA PHE A 85 -4.69 -11.45 -15.70
C PHE A 85 -4.55 -10.87 -17.11
N ARG A 86 -5.07 -11.53 -18.15
CA ARG A 86 -5.14 -10.93 -19.49
C ARG A 86 -5.97 -9.65 -19.52
N ARG A 87 -7.12 -9.62 -18.83
CA ARG A 87 -7.95 -8.42 -18.73
C ARG A 87 -7.23 -7.27 -18.02
N LEU A 88 -6.39 -7.57 -17.03
CA LEU A 88 -5.51 -6.59 -16.39
C LEU A 88 -4.43 -6.09 -17.37
N ALA A 89 -3.81 -7.01 -18.12
CA ALA A 89 -2.77 -6.67 -19.09
C ALA A 89 -3.29 -5.73 -20.20
N ASP A 90 -4.58 -5.81 -20.57
CA ASP A 90 -5.20 -4.89 -21.53
C ASP A 90 -5.10 -3.42 -21.10
N GLU A 91 -5.05 -3.13 -19.79
CA GLU A 91 -4.87 -1.77 -19.28
C GLU A 91 -3.45 -1.22 -19.54
N PHE A 92 -2.51 -2.08 -19.93
CA PHE A 92 -1.11 -1.74 -20.23
C PHE A 92 -0.80 -1.71 -21.73
N HIS A 93 -1.82 -1.54 -22.59
CA HIS A 93 -1.62 -1.37 -24.03
C HIS A 93 -0.50 -0.35 -24.34
N GLY A 94 0.46 -0.74 -25.19
CA GLY A 94 1.61 0.07 -25.60
C GLY A 94 2.82 -0.03 -24.67
N TRP A 95 2.73 -0.76 -23.56
CA TRP A 95 3.91 -1.09 -22.73
C TRP A 95 4.73 -2.20 -23.38
N SER A 96 6.01 -2.29 -23.00
CA SER A 96 6.91 -3.34 -23.48
C SER A 96 6.36 -4.73 -23.12
N PRO A 97 6.43 -5.72 -24.04
CA PRO A 97 6.07 -7.11 -23.73
C PRO A 97 6.80 -7.67 -22.50
N LEU A 98 8.04 -7.22 -22.25
CA LEU A 98 8.80 -7.60 -21.05
C LEU A 98 8.13 -7.16 -19.74
N LEU A 99 7.38 -6.05 -19.76
CA LEU A 99 6.65 -5.57 -18.58
C LEU A 99 5.30 -6.25 -18.45
N THR A 100 4.57 -6.43 -19.55
CA THR A 100 3.24 -7.06 -19.51
C THR A 100 3.32 -8.55 -19.21
N ALA A 101 4.45 -9.21 -19.49
CA ALA A 101 4.70 -10.61 -19.13
C ALA A 101 4.56 -10.87 -17.61
N PHE A 102 4.93 -9.90 -16.76
CA PHE A 102 4.73 -10.02 -15.30
C PHE A 102 3.26 -10.16 -14.91
N VAL A 103 2.35 -9.73 -15.79
CA VAL A 103 0.91 -9.83 -15.59
C VAL A 103 0.36 -11.06 -16.31
N THR A 104 0.67 -11.22 -17.60
CA THR A 104 0.07 -12.29 -18.43
C THR A 104 0.51 -13.69 -18.01
N GLU A 105 1.75 -13.82 -17.56
CA GLU A 105 2.33 -15.11 -17.13
C GLU A 105 2.25 -15.31 -15.62
N SER A 106 1.47 -14.48 -14.92
CA SER A 106 1.45 -14.53 -13.47
C SER A 106 0.83 -15.83 -12.94
N ASP A 107 1.53 -16.47 -12.00
CA ASP A 107 1.08 -17.65 -11.27
C ASP A 107 0.57 -17.32 -9.86
N ALA A 108 0.47 -16.03 -9.52
CA ALA A 108 -0.07 -15.59 -8.24
C ALA A 108 -1.55 -15.98 -8.09
N GLU A 109 -1.94 -16.28 -6.85
CA GLU A 109 -3.37 -16.25 -6.52
C GLU A 109 -3.87 -14.81 -6.66
N PRO A 110 -4.87 -14.55 -7.52
CA PRO A 110 -5.25 -13.20 -7.86
C PRO A 110 -6.00 -12.54 -6.70
N TRP A 111 -5.28 -11.72 -5.93
CA TRP A 111 -5.82 -11.05 -4.77
C TRP A 111 -5.98 -9.54 -4.98
N HIS A 112 -7.22 -9.07 -4.88
CA HIS A 112 -7.55 -7.65 -4.92
C HIS A 112 -7.19 -6.94 -3.62
N ARG A 113 -6.36 -5.91 -3.71
CA ARG A 113 -5.91 -5.08 -2.58
C ARG A 113 -6.29 -3.61 -2.83
N PRO A 114 -7.57 -3.25 -2.65
CA PRO A 114 -7.98 -1.86 -2.69
C PRO A 114 -7.24 -1.06 -1.60
N ILE A 115 -6.66 0.07 -1.98
CA ILE A 115 -5.94 0.94 -1.05
C ILE A 115 -6.95 1.85 -0.35
N TYR A 116 -7.01 1.73 0.96
CA TYR A 116 -7.85 2.54 1.82
C TYR A 116 -6.99 3.43 2.73
N ALA A 117 -7.47 4.62 3.05
CA ALA A 117 -6.81 5.52 3.99
C ALA A 117 -7.83 6.22 4.89
N LEU A 118 -7.45 6.49 6.13
CA LEU A 118 -8.19 7.40 7.01
C LEU A 118 -7.97 8.86 6.57
N PRO A 119 -8.87 9.78 6.94
CA PRO A 119 -8.67 11.20 6.72
C PRO A 119 -7.33 11.67 7.31
N VAL A 120 -6.59 12.49 6.54
CA VAL A 120 -5.37 13.14 7.03
C VAL A 120 -5.74 14.10 8.16
N GLY A 121 -4.96 14.09 9.23
CA GLY A 121 -5.24 14.91 10.42
C GLY A 121 -6.35 14.35 11.32
N LEU A 122 -6.65 13.05 11.21
CA LEU A 122 -7.60 12.40 12.11
C LEU A 122 -7.14 12.54 13.57
N THR A 123 -8.01 13.11 14.39
CA THR A 123 -7.93 13.13 15.84
C THR A 123 -9.23 12.59 16.43
N TRP A 124 -9.25 12.36 17.73
CA TRP A 124 -10.43 11.97 18.47
C TRP A 124 -10.41 12.54 19.88
N ASP A 125 -11.59 12.63 20.50
CA ASP A 125 -11.70 12.99 21.91
C ASP A 125 -11.29 11.82 22.79
N ARG A 126 -10.66 12.12 23.92
CA ARG A 126 -10.23 11.11 24.89
C ARG A 126 -11.42 10.31 25.42
N LEU A 127 -11.28 8.99 25.41
CA LEU A 127 -12.15 8.07 26.14
C LEU A 127 -11.31 7.33 27.20
N PRO A 128 -11.77 7.27 28.47
CA PRO A 128 -11.03 6.59 29.52
C PRO A 128 -10.61 5.18 29.15
N SER A 129 -9.34 4.86 29.41
CA SER A 129 -8.73 3.53 29.28
C SER A 129 -8.69 2.95 27.86
N VAL A 130 -8.98 3.75 26.84
CA VAL A 130 -8.98 3.33 25.43
C VAL A 130 -8.14 4.30 24.60
N THR A 131 -7.29 3.76 23.74
CA THR A 131 -6.58 4.50 22.68
C THR A 131 -6.42 3.62 21.43
N LEU A 132 -5.85 4.15 20.35
CA LEU A 132 -5.58 3.45 19.10
C LEU A 132 -4.09 3.46 18.79
N VAL A 133 -3.60 2.41 18.13
CA VAL A 133 -2.22 2.27 17.65
C VAL A 133 -2.21 1.73 16.21
N GLY A 134 -1.16 2.04 15.45
CA GLY A 134 -0.96 1.52 14.10
C GLY A 134 -2.11 1.87 13.14
N ASP A 135 -2.44 0.96 12.23
CA ASP A 135 -3.53 1.15 11.26
C ASP A 135 -4.90 1.43 11.89
N ALA A 136 -5.10 1.03 13.16
CA ALA A 136 -6.31 1.40 13.87
C ALA A 136 -6.40 2.93 14.06
N ALA A 137 -5.28 3.60 14.31
CA ALA A 137 -5.17 5.04 14.46
C ALA A 137 -5.01 5.79 13.12
N HIS A 138 -4.20 5.26 12.21
CA HIS A 138 -3.68 6.06 11.08
C HIS A 138 -3.45 5.29 9.78
N LEU A 139 -4.27 4.28 9.49
CA LEU A 139 -4.27 3.57 8.20
C LEU A 139 -4.11 4.56 7.03
N MET A 140 -3.06 4.36 6.23
CA MET A 140 -2.65 5.24 5.14
C MET A 140 -2.15 4.43 3.94
N SER A 141 -2.01 5.05 2.77
CA SER A 141 -1.47 4.36 1.59
C SER A 141 -0.02 3.93 1.80
N PRO A 142 0.43 2.80 1.21
CA PRO A 142 1.77 2.25 1.47
C PRO A 142 2.93 3.04 0.84
N PHE A 143 2.66 4.10 0.07
CA PHE A 143 3.66 4.82 -0.75
C PHE A 143 4.60 5.75 0.00
N ALA A 144 4.48 5.88 1.32
CA ALA A 144 5.57 6.41 2.14
C ALA A 144 6.49 5.32 2.70
N GLY A 145 6.10 4.04 2.66
CA GLY A 145 6.88 2.94 3.22
C GLY A 145 6.86 2.86 4.76
N GLU A 146 6.11 3.71 5.44
CA GLU A 146 6.26 3.92 6.90
C GLU A 146 5.20 3.22 7.77
N GLY A 147 4.18 2.56 7.20
CA GLY A 147 3.04 2.07 7.99
C GLY A 147 3.42 1.15 9.16
N ALA A 148 4.24 0.13 8.89
CA ALA A 148 4.69 -0.81 9.92
C ALA A 148 5.65 -0.17 10.94
N ASN A 149 6.61 0.63 10.48
CA ASN A 149 7.55 1.35 11.35
C ASN A 149 6.80 2.29 12.30
N LEU A 150 5.77 2.98 11.79
CA LEU A 150 4.96 3.89 12.58
C LEU A 150 4.12 3.15 13.62
N ALA A 151 3.53 2.00 13.27
CA ALA A 151 2.81 1.16 14.23
C ALA A 151 3.74 0.62 15.34
N MET A 152 4.98 0.25 15.00
CA MET A 152 5.97 -0.14 16.00
C MET A 152 6.36 1.04 16.90
N PHE A 153 6.53 2.22 16.33
CA PHE A 153 6.84 3.43 17.11
C PHE A 153 5.70 3.79 18.05
N ASP A 154 4.45 3.66 17.62
CA ASP A 154 3.29 3.85 18.50
C ASP A 154 3.34 2.92 19.72
N GLY A 155 3.60 1.64 19.51
CA GLY A 155 3.70 0.67 20.59
C GLY A 155 4.80 1.02 21.59
N ALA A 156 5.98 1.43 21.09
CA ALA A 156 7.10 1.84 21.93
C ALA A 156 6.81 3.14 22.71
N ASP A 157 6.26 4.15 22.06
CA ASP A 157 5.93 5.44 22.67
C ASP A 157 4.83 5.29 23.73
N LEU A 158 3.78 4.51 23.43
CA LEU A 158 2.72 4.19 24.39
C LEU A 158 3.26 3.43 25.61
N ALA A 159 4.07 2.37 25.39
CA ALA A 159 4.68 1.62 26.48
C ALA A 159 5.55 2.51 27.37
N HIS A 160 6.32 3.43 26.77
CA HIS A 160 7.14 4.38 27.52
C HIS A 160 6.29 5.31 28.39
N LYS A 161 5.20 5.88 27.84
CA LYS A 161 4.32 6.77 28.62
C LYS A 161 3.63 6.06 29.77
N LEU A 162 3.26 4.79 29.59
CA LEU A 162 2.66 3.96 30.65
C LEU A 162 3.65 3.65 31.78
N VAL A 163 4.96 3.58 31.50
CA VAL A 163 5.98 3.35 32.52
C VAL A 163 6.37 4.64 33.26
N GLU A 164 6.41 5.78 32.55
CA GLU A 164 6.81 7.07 33.13
C GLU A 164 5.73 7.70 34.03
N GLN A 165 4.45 7.47 33.72
CA GLN A 165 3.33 8.06 34.43
C GLN A 165 2.72 7.06 35.42
N SER A 166 2.37 7.54 36.62
CA SER A 166 1.62 6.74 37.60
C SER A 166 0.12 6.69 37.30
N ASP A 167 -0.40 7.69 36.61
CA ASP A 167 -1.78 7.75 36.13
C ASP A 167 -1.85 7.29 34.66
N THR A 168 -2.63 6.23 34.42
CA THR A 168 -2.86 5.69 33.07
C THR A 168 -3.53 6.71 32.15
N GLU A 169 -4.45 7.54 32.66
CA GLU A 169 -5.11 8.51 31.79
C GLU A 169 -4.16 9.63 31.36
N ALA A 170 -3.28 10.06 32.26
CA ALA A 170 -2.18 10.98 31.93
C ALA A 170 -1.22 10.37 30.89
N ALA A 171 -0.89 9.08 31.01
CA ALA A 171 -0.07 8.37 30.02
C ALA A 171 -0.71 8.35 28.63
N LEU A 172 -2.00 7.97 28.55
CA LEU A 172 -2.73 7.89 27.30
C LEU A 172 -2.89 9.27 26.65
N ALA A 173 -3.18 10.31 27.44
CA ALA A 173 -3.25 11.68 26.93
C ALA A 173 -1.91 12.15 26.34
N ALA A 174 -0.80 11.92 27.04
CA ALA A 174 0.52 12.29 26.57
C ALA A 174 0.97 11.49 25.33
N TYR A 175 0.54 10.24 25.21
CA TYR A 175 0.75 9.44 24.00
C TYR A 175 -0.03 10.02 22.81
N GLU A 176 -1.32 10.30 22.97
CA GLU A 176 -2.17 10.81 21.89
C GLU A 176 -1.73 12.19 21.39
N GLU A 177 -1.28 13.06 22.28
CA GLU A 177 -0.72 14.38 21.93
C GLU A 177 0.47 14.27 20.95
N ARG A 178 1.28 13.21 21.08
CA ARG A 178 2.42 12.93 20.19
C ARG A 178 2.02 12.15 18.95
N LEU A 179 1.04 11.27 19.08
CA LEU A 179 0.50 10.47 17.99
C LEU A 179 -0.08 11.34 16.88
N PHE A 180 -0.99 12.27 17.22
CA PHE A 180 -1.74 13.04 16.22
C PHE A 180 -0.88 13.80 15.20
N PRO A 181 0.09 14.65 15.59
CA PRO A 181 0.92 15.36 14.61
C PRO A 181 1.78 14.41 13.78
N ARG A 182 2.35 13.36 14.39
CA ARG A 182 3.16 12.36 13.70
C ARG A 182 2.34 11.61 12.65
N SER A 183 1.18 11.09 13.04
CA SER A 183 0.26 10.38 12.15
C SER A 183 -0.24 11.27 11.03
N SER A 184 -0.54 12.55 11.30
CA SER A 184 -0.96 13.50 10.29
C SER A 184 0.13 13.77 9.24
N ASP A 185 1.39 13.95 9.66
CA ASP A 185 2.51 14.13 8.73
C ASP A 185 2.72 12.90 7.85
N SER A 186 2.78 11.70 8.46
CA SER A 186 2.93 10.44 7.72
C SER A 186 1.77 10.18 6.75
N ALA A 187 0.53 10.41 7.17
CA ALA A 187 -0.63 10.25 6.30
C ALA A 187 -0.64 11.26 5.15
N GLY A 188 -0.26 12.52 5.40
CA GLY A 188 -0.12 13.56 4.39
C GLY A 188 0.94 13.22 3.34
N ARG A 189 2.13 12.78 3.78
CA ARG A 189 3.22 12.33 2.91
C ARG A 189 2.81 11.11 2.08
N SER A 190 2.18 10.12 2.70
CA SER A 190 1.64 8.94 2.02
C SER A 190 0.64 9.32 0.91
N ALA A 191 -0.33 10.18 1.24
CA ALA A 191 -1.33 10.65 0.27
C ALA A 191 -0.69 11.45 -0.88
N GLN A 192 0.33 12.26 -0.60
CA GLN A 192 1.06 12.99 -1.64
C GLN A 192 1.86 12.04 -2.53
N ASN A 193 2.56 11.06 -1.96
CA ASN A 193 3.33 10.09 -2.72
C ASN A 193 2.42 9.25 -3.63
N LEU A 194 1.25 8.81 -3.15
CA LEU A 194 0.29 8.10 -4.01
C LEU A 194 -0.09 8.92 -5.25
N LYS A 195 -0.31 10.23 -5.11
CA LYS A 195 -0.56 11.14 -6.24
C LYS A 195 0.65 11.31 -7.14
N VAL A 196 1.86 11.33 -6.59
CA VAL A 196 3.09 11.38 -7.38
C VAL A 196 3.22 10.12 -8.23
N PHE A 197 2.97 8.93 -7.66
CA PHE A 197 3.09 7.66 -8.37
C PHE A 197 1.99 7.44 -9.44
N PHE A 198 0.72 7.78 -9.16
CA PHE A 198 -0.40 7.44 -10.06
C PHE A 198 -1.36 8.60 -10.37
N GLY A 199 -1.05 9.83 -9.97
CA GLY A 199 -1.85 11.00 -10.31
C GLY A 199 -1.93 11.23 -11.82
N ALA A 200 -2.90 12.02 -12.26
CA ALA A 200 -2.95 12.48 -13.64
C ALA A 200 -1.74 13.40 -13.90
N ASP A 201 -0.89 13.01 -14.85
CA ASP A 201 0.33 13.71 -15.32
C ASP A 201 1.12 14.48 -14.25
N LEU A 202 2.05 13.77 -13.62
CA LEU A 202 3.30 14.38 -13.18
C LEU A 202 4.39 13.72 -14.01
N GLY A 203 5.17 14.53 -14.74
CA GLY A 203 6.26 14.07 -15.60
C GLY A 203 7.26 13.17 -14.85
N PRO A 204 8.22 12.56 -15.58
CA PRO A 204 9.04 11.46 -15.06
C PRO A 204 9.70 11.78 -13.73
N ILE A 205 9.37 10.99 -12.70
CA ILE A 205 10.02 11.03 -11.39
C ILE A 205 11.37 10.33 -11.55
N ARG A 206 12.46 11.10 -11.52
CA ARG A 206 13.80 10.53 -11.32
C ARG A 206 13.99 10.30 -9.84
N LEU A 207 14.09 9.03 -9.44
CA LEU A 207 14.66 8.67 -8.15
C LEU A 207 16.19 8.81 -8.29
N SER A 208 16.79 9.69 -7.49
CA SER A 208 18.24 9.93 -7.40
C SER A 208 18.93 8.87 -6.56
#